data_AF-A0A922MBK8-F1
#
_entry.id   AF-A0A922MBK8-F1
#
_cell.length_a   1.000
_cell.length_b   1.000
_cell.length_c   1.000
_cell.angle_alpha   90.00
_cell.angle_beta   90.00
_cell.angle_gamma   90.00
#
_symmetry.space_group_name_H-M   'P 1'
#
loop_
_entity.id
_entity.type
_entity.pdbx_description
1 polymer ?
#
loop_
_entity_poly.entity_id
_entity_poly.type
_entity_poly.pdbx_seq_one_letter_code
_entity_poly.pdbx_strand_id
1 'polypeptide(L)'
;MFPSLYRNTKSHWNKTIHGLVYNALKLFMEMNQKLFDECTQQYKQEKQKERERLQQREEVWQALEARAAAAPAAPRAPAPPPADRDDLAPLTYQRIEQEAQELRKQGYNASKPLLRKKSELPADSTTVKALIEHKRADPYLSTPPDVNQC
;
A
#
# COMPACT_ATOMS: atom_id res chain seq x y z
N MET A 1 -12.60 -9.47 17.06
CA MET A 1 -13.08 -10.65 16.29
C MET A 1 -14.36 -10.35 15.50
N PHE A 2 -15.38 -9.77 16.15
CA PHE A 2 -16.70 -9.49 15.56
C PHE A 2 -16.69 -8.85 14.15
N PRO A 3 -15.85 -7.83 13.83
CA PRO A 3 -15.85 -7.21 12.51
C PRO A 3 -15.60 -8.18 11.34
N SER A 4 -14.71 -9.15 11.52
CA SER A 4 -14.37 -10.14 10.49
C SER A 4 -15.53 -11.10 10.23
N LEU A 5 -16.19 -11.57 11.29
CA LEU A 5 -17.33 -12.48 11.18
C LEU A 5 -18.55 -11.76 10.58
N TYR A 6 -18.85 -10.56 11.06
CA TYR A 6 -19.98 -9.77 10.59
C TYR A 6 -19.83 -9.28 9.14
N ARG A 7 -18.60 -9.15 8.64
CA ARG A 7 -18.35 -8.90 7.22
C ARG A 7 -18.69 -10.11 6.36
N ASN A 8 -18.27 -11.29 6.80
CA ASN A 8 -18.41 -12.54 6.04
C ASN A 8 -19.87 -13.05 5.97
N THR A 9 -20.75 -12.58 6.87
CA THR A 9 -22.19 -12.84 6.75
C THR A 9 -22.84 -12.06 5.63
N LYS A 10 -22.29 -10.94 5.15
CA LYS A 10 -22.91 -10.23 4.03
C LYS A 10 -22.69 -10.96 2.71
N SER A 11 -21.49 -11.47 2.50
CA SER A 11 -21.14 -12.28 1.35
C SER A 11 -19.80 -12.96 1.61
N HIS A 12 -19.71 -14.23 1.23
CA HIS A 12 -18.47 -14.97 1.23
C HIS A 12 -18.46 -15.88 0.00
N TRP A 13 -17.30 -16.01 -0.66
CA TRP A 13 -17.18 -16.76 -1.92
C TRP A 13 -17.48 -18.26 -1.74
N ASN A 14 -17.19 -18.80 -0.55
CA ASN A 14 -17.48 -20.18 -0.17
C ASN A 14 -18.77 -20.26 0.68
N LYS A 15 -19.78 -20.98 0.18
CA LYS A 15 -21.08 -21.18 0.83
C LYS A 15 -21.00 -21.91 2.17
N THR A 16 -20.10 -22.89 2.31
CA THR A 16 -19.92 -23.64 3.57
C THR A 16 -19.36 -22.73 4.65
N ILE A 17 -18.32 -21.96 4.34
CA ILE A 17 -17.75 -20.98 5.28
C ILE A 17 -18.81 -19.94 5.68
N HIS A 18 -19.59 -19.45 4.72
CA HIS A 18 -20.70 -18.53 4.99
C HIS A 18 -21.67 -19.10 6.03
N GLY A 19 -22.10 -20.36 5.86
CA GLY A 19 -22.97 -21.06 6.81
C GLY A 19 -22.34 -21.25 8.20
N LEU A 20 -21.05 -21.62 8.27
CA LEU A 20 -20.32 -21.75 9.53
C LEU A 20 -20.23 -20.42 10.29
N VAL A 21 -20.01 -19.31 9.58
CA VAL A 21 -19.97 -17.98 10.19
C VAL A 21 -21.33 -17.59 10.77
N TYR A 22 -22.44 -17.90 10.08
CA TYR A 22 -23.78 -17.67 10.62
C TYR A 22 -24.05 -18.49 11.87
N ASN A 23 -23.66 -19.77 11.87
CA ASN A 23 -23.80 -20.63 13.04
C ASN A 23 -23.01 -20.04 14.24
N ALA A 24 -21.76 -19.64 14.02
CA ALA A 24 -20.93 -19.03 15.06
C ALA A 24 -21.54 -17.73 15.61
N LEU A 25 -22.05 -16.83 14.75
CA LEU A 25 -22.70 -15.60 15.20
C LEU A 25 -23.99 -15.86 15.98
N LYS A 26 -24.75 -16.90 15.59
CA LYS A 26 -25.94 -17.31 16.34
C LYS A 26 -25.57 -17.79 17.74
N LEU A 27 -24.52 -18.60 17.88
CA LEU A 27 -24.00 -19.03 19.20
C LEU A 27 -23.55 -17.84 20.04
N PHE A 28 -22.88 -16.84 19.45
CA PHE A 28 -22.51 -15.62 20.17
C PHE A 28 -23.72 -14.83 20.66
N MET A 29 -24.78 -14.77 19.87
CA MET A 29 -26.03 -14.10 20.22
C MET A 29 -26.77 -14.84 21.35
N GLU A 30 -26.87 -16.17 21.26
CA GLU A 30 -27.50 -17.03 22.29
C GLU A 30 -26.70 -17.01 23.61
N MET A 31 -25.37 -16.87 23.54
CA MET A 31 -24.50 -16.82 24.72
C MET A 31 -24.62 -15.49 25.48
N ASN A 32 -24.62 -14.35 24.78
CA ASN A 32 -24.80 -13.03 25.41
C ASN A 32 -25.35 -12.00 24.42
N GLN A 33 -26.67 -11.81 24.47
CA GLN A 33 -27.39 -10.89 23.59
C GLN A 33 -26.90 -9.44 23.74
N LYS A 34 -26.73 -8.96 24.97
CA LYS A 34 -26.35 -7.56 25.25
C LYS A 34 -24.98 -7.23 24.65
N LEU A 35 -24.00 -8.12 24.85
CA LEU A 35 -22.66 -7.94 24.29
C LEU A 35 -22.68 -7.99 22.76
N PHE A 36 -23.51 -8.85 22.17
CA PHE A 36 -23.67 -8.94 20.71
C PHE A 36 -24.21 -7.63 20.12
N ASP A 37 -25.21 -7.03 20.78
CA ASP A 37 -25.80 -5.76 20.36
C ASP A 37 -24.78 -4.61 20.48
N GLU A 38 -24.02 -4.56 21.58
CA GLU A 38 -22.94 -3.58 21.78
C GLU A 38 -21.87 -3.71 20.69
N CYS A 39 -21.41 -4.94 20.38
CA CYS A 39 -20.45 -5.20 19.30
C CYS A 39 -20.98 -4.78 17.93
N THR A 40 -22.27 -5.05 17.67
CA THR A 40 -22.94 -4.64 16.42
C THR A 40 -23.01 -3.12 16.30
N GLN A 41 -23.32 -2.43 17.40
CA GLN A 41 -23.40 -0.97 17.43
C GLN A 41 -22.02 -0.34 17.22
N GLN A 42 -20.99 -0.82 17.93
CA GLN A 42 -19.61 -0.36 17.76
C GLN A 42 -19.13 -0.54 16.31
N TYR A 43 -19.39 -1.71 15.70
CA TYR A 43 -19.02 -1.94 14.31
C TYR A 43 -19.67 -0.94 13.33
N LYS A 44 -20.96 -0.62 13.54
CA LYS A 44 -21.66 0.38 12.72
C LYS A 44 -21.07 1.78 12.91
N GLN A 45 -20.76 2.17 14.14
CA GLN A 45 -20.14 3.46 14.46
C GLN A 45 -18.74 3.58 13.85
N GLU A 46 -17.92 2.54 13.98
CA GLU A 46 -16.58 2.51 13.37
C GLU A 46 -16.64 2.62 11.85
N LYS A 47 -17.58 1.92 11.19
CA LYS A 47 -17.79 2.02 9.75
C LYS A 47 -18.21 3.42 9.30
N GLN A 48 -19.07 4.07 10.08
CA GLN A 48 -19.48 5.45 9.80
C GLN A 48 -18.30 6.42 9.97
N LYS A 49 -17.52 6.29 11.06
CA LYS A 49 -16.34 7.10 11.33
C LYS A 49 -15.25 6.93 10.27
N GLU A 50 -15.05 5.71 9.77
CA GLU A 50 -14.13 5.42 8.66
C GLU A 50 -14.57 6.15 7.39
N ARG A 51 -15.88 6.14 7.08
CA ARG A 51 -16.44 6.88 5.93
C ARG A 51 -16.23 8.38 6.06
N GLU A 52 -16.48 8.96 7.23
CA GLU A 52 -16.26 10.39 7.49
C GLU A 52 -14.80 10.79 7.34
N ARG A 53 -13.85 9.97 7.83
CA ARG A 53 -12.41 10.22 7.64
C ARG A 53 -12.01 10.21 6.16
N LEU A 54 -12.59 9.30 5.37
CA LEU A 54 -12.35 9.27 3.92
C LEU A 54 -12.91 10.52 3.23
N GLN A 55 -14.09 10.99 3.64
CA GLN A 55 -14.68 12.23 3.12
C GLN A 55 -13.85 13.46 3.47
N GLN A 56 -13.42 13.59 4.74
CA GLN A 56 -12.53 14.68 5.16
C GLN A 56 -11.21 14.68 4.39
N ARG A 57 -10.63 13.49 4.16
CA ARG A 57 -9.42 13.35 3.36
C ARG A 57 -9.65 13.84 1.93
N GLU A 58 -10.76 13.44 1.32
CA GLU A 58 -11.15 13.86 -0.02
C GLU A 58 -11.35 15.38 -0.11
N GLU A 59 -12.05 15.98 0.84
CA GLU A 59 -12.24 17.45 0.92
C GLU A 59 -10.90 18.20 1.00
N VAL A 60 -9.96 17.69 1.81
CA VAL A 60 -8.62 18.28 1.92
C VAL A 60 -7.85 18.16 0.59
N TRP A 61 -7.95 17.01 -0.10
CA TRP A 61 -7.33 16.83 -1.41
C TRP A 61 -7.93 17.76 -2.47
N GLN A 62 -9.26 17.90 -2.51
CA GLN A 62 -9.94 18.81 -3.43
C GLN A 62 -9.57 20.27 -3.17
N ALA A 63 -9.48 20.68 -1.90
CA ALA A 63 -9.03 22.03 -1.55
C ALA A 63 -7.57 22.29 -1.99
N LEU A 64 -6.71 21.28 -1.85
CA LEU A 64 -5.32 21.35 -2.30
C LEU A 64 -5.22 21.46 -3.82
N GLU A 65 -5.97 20.63 -4.55
CA GLU A 65 -6.04 20.66 -6.02
C GLU A 65 -6.58 22.00 -6.53
N ALA A 66 -7.65 22.52 -5.94
CA ALA A 66 -8.20 23.83 -6.29
C ALA A 66 -7.18 24.95 -6.05
N ARG A 67 -6.45 24.91 -4.93
CA ARG A 67 -5.38 25.88 -4.64
C ARG A 67 -4.21 25.76 -5.63
N ALA A 68 -3.85 24.54 -6.03
CA ALA A 68 -2.79 24.31 -7.01
C ALA A 68 -3.21 24.79 -8.41
N ALA A 69 -4.47 24.59 -8.80
CA ALA A 69 -5.02 25.04 -10.08
C ALA A 69 -5.14 26.58 -10.16
N ALA A 70 -5.45 27.24 -9.03
CA ALA A 70 -5.52 28.70 -8.95
C ALA A 70 -4.13 29.37 -8.83
N ALA A 71 -3.09 28.61 -8.49
CA ALA A 71 -1.74 29.16 -8.44
C ALA A 71 -1.30 29.51 -9.87
N PRO A 72 -0.79 30.74 -10.11
CA PRO A 72 -0.16 31.06 -11.38
C PRO A 72 0.96 30.05 -11.60
N ALA A 73 1.08 29.52 -12.83
CA ALA A 73 2.07 28.51 -13.18
C ALA A 73 3.43 28.91 -12.59
N ALA A 74 3.85 28.19 -11.53
CA ALA A 74 5.18 28.36 -10.99
C ALA A 74 6.16 28.25 -12.16
N PRO A 75 7.22 29.08 -12.22
CA PRO A 75 8.18 29.01 -13.31
C PRO A 75 8.60 27.56 -13.43
N ARG A 76 8.26 26.96 -14.58
CA ARG A 76 8.45 25.54 -14.85
C ARG A 76 9.89 25.25 -14.47
N ALA A 77 10.09 24.48 -13.39
CA ALA A 77 11.42 24.00 -13.05
C ALA A 77 12.01 23.45 -14.36
N PRO A 78 13.25 23.82 -14.72
CA PRO A 78 13.84 23.39 -15.97
C PRO A 78 13.58 21.90 -16.09
N ALA A 79 12.93 21.53 -17.20
CA ALA A 79 12.54 20.14 -17.42
C ALA A 79 13.77 19.29 -17.09
N PRO A 80 13.63 18.24 -16.26
CA PRO A 80 14.74 17.34 -16.04
C PRO A 80 15.30 17.00 -17.42
N PRO A 81 16.63 17.07 -17.62
CA PRO A 81 17.23 16.72 -18.90
C PRO A 81 16.60 15.41 -19.36
N PRO A 82 16.28 15.25 -20.66
CA PRO A 82 15.64 14.04 -21.14
C PRO A 82 16.47 12.86 -20.62
N ALA A 83 15.95 12.18 -19.59
CA ALA A 83 16.51 10.92 -19.15
C ALA A 83 16.50 10.09 -20.42
N ASP A 84 17.65 9.62 -20.88
CA ASP A 84 17.78 8.87 -22.13
C ASP A 84 16.65 7.83 -22.19
N ARG A 85 15.57 8.17 -22.92
CA ARG A 85 14.27 7.47 -22.87
C ARG A 85 14.31 6.26 -23.78
N ASP A 86 15.47 5.62 -23.92
CA ASP A 86 15.60 4.41 -24.72
C ASP A 86 14.86 3.22 -24.07
N ASP A 87 14.45 3.34 -22.80
CA ASP A 87 13.67 2.32 -22.07
C ASP A 87 12.17 2.65 -21.87
N LEU A 88 11.64 3.72 -22.48
CA LEU A 88 10.19 4.01 -22.44
C LEU A 88 9.49 3.60 -23.73
N ALA A 89 9.84 2.43 -24.24
CA ALA A 89 9.01 1.80 -25.23
C ALA A 89 7.67 1.38 -24.56
N PRO A 90 6.52 1.61 -25.21
CA PRO A 90 5.22 1.27 -24.63
C PRO A 90 5.18 -0.22 -24.25
N LEU A 91 4.77 -0.52 -23.01
CA LEU A 91 4.40 -1.86 -22.57
C LEU A 91 3.08 -2.26 -23.26
N THR A 92 3.18 -2.60 -24.53
CA THR A 92 2.07 -3.17 -25.31
C THR A 92 1.95 -4.66 -24.99
N TYR A 93 0.70 -5.14 -24.89
CA TYR A 93 0.39 -6.55 -24.67
C TYR A 93 1.16 -7.48 -25.62
N GLN A 94 1.28 -7.10 -26.89
CA GLN A 94 2.04 -7.85 -27.90
C GLN A 94 3.51 -8.03 -27.53
N ARG A 95 4.16 -7.02 -26.92
CA ARG A 95 5.58 -7.09 -26.54
C ARG A 95 5.79 -8.04 -25.36
N ILE A 96 4.88 -7.99 -24.39
CA ILE A 96 4.88 -8.87 -23.21
C ILE A 96 4.69 -10.34 -23.64
N GLU A 97 3.79 -10.59 -24.60
CA GLU A 97 3.57 -11.93 -25.15
C GLU A 97 4.78 -12.45 -25.92
N GLN A 98 5.44 -11.59 -26.70
CA GLN A 98 6.68 -11.94 -27.42
C GLN A 98 7.81 -12.30 -26.45
N GLU A 99 8.04 -11.48 -25.42
CA GLU A 99 9.06 -11.74 -24.39
C GLU A 99 8.78 -13.04 -23.63
N ALA A 100 7.51 -13.31 -23.27
CA ALA A 100 7.11 -14.56 -22.64
C ALA A 100 7.33 -15.78 -23.55
N GLN A 101 7.15 -15.64 -24.87
CA GLN A 101 7.44 -16.70 -25.83
C GLN A 101 8.94 -16.91 -26.03
N GLU A 102 9.75 -15.86 -26.01
CA GLU A 102 11.20 -15.94 -26.11
C GLU A 102 11.82 -16.61 -24.88
N LEU A 103 11.35 -16.28 -23.67
CA LEU A 103 11.76 -16.96 -22.44
C LEU A 103 11.42 -18.46 -22.45
N ARG A 104 10.27 -18.83 -23.03
CA ARG A 104 9.90 -20.25 -23.21
C ARG A 104 10.80 -20.97 -24.19
N LYS A 105 11.30 -20.28 -25.23
CA LYS A 105 12.26 -20.84 -26.20
C LYS A 105 13.66 -21.01 -25.62
N GLN A 106 14.04 -20.24 -24.60
CA GLN A 106 15.39 -20.26 -24.02
C GLN A 106 15.67 -21.44 -23.07
N GLY A 107 14.74 -22.37 -22.85
CA GLY A 107 14.99 -23.60 -22.09
C GLY A 107 15.30 -23.34 -20.61
N TYR A 108 14.32 -23.60 -19.74
CA TYR A 108 14.48 -23.44 -18.30
C TYR A 108 15.58 -24.37 -17.76
N ASN A 109 16.70 -23.81 -17.30
CA ASN A 109 17.73 -24.56 -16.58
C ASN A 109 17.24 -24.85 -15.15
N ALA A 110 16.61 -26.00 -14.96
CA ALA A 110 16.00 -26.44 -13.70
C ALA A 110 16.95 -26.57 -12.50
N SER A 111 18.26 -26.49 -12.73
CA SER A 111 19.30 -26.55 -11.70
C SER A 111 19.64 -25.20 -11.06
N LYS A 112 19.19 -24.07 -11.62
CA LYS A 112 19.42 -22.75 -11.02
C LYS A 112 18.26 -22.40 -10.09
N PRO A 113 18.49 -22.22 -8.78
CA PRO A 113 17.43 -21.75 -7.89
C PRO A 113 16.93 -20.38 -8.37
N LEU A 114 15.61 -20.20 -8.39
CA LEU A 114 14.94 -18.94 -8.71
C LEU A 114 15.24 -17.91 -7.61
N LEU A 115 16.45 -17.36 -7.59
CA LEU A 115 16.73 -16.17 -6.80
C LEU A 115 16.01 -15.01 -7.48
N ARG A 116 14.89 -14.59 -6.88
CA ARG A 116 14.27 -13.30 -7.17
C ARG A 116 15.35 -12.24 -6.97
N LYS A 117 15.83 -11.64 -8.06
CA LYS A 117 16.70 -10.46 -7.99
C LYS A 117 15.97 -9.45 -7.10
N LYS A 118 16.53 -9.15 -5.93
CA LYS A 118 16.01 -8.06 -5.11
C LYS A 118 16.21 -6.81 -5.97
N SER A 119 15.15 -6.04 -6.17
CA SER A 119 15.26 -4.72 -6.80
C SER A 119 16.12 -3.87 -5.88
N GLU A 120 17.37 -3.65 -6.26
CA GLU A 120 18.16 -2.59 -5.65
C GLU A 120 17.63 -1.29 -6.26
N LEU A 121 16.76 -0.61 -5.51
CA LEU A 121 16.31 0.72 -5.87
C LEU A 121 17.57 1.59 -5.99
N PRO A 122 17.73 2.37 -7.09
CA PRO A 122 18.82 3.32 -7.18
C PRO A 122 18.83 4.17 -5.92
N ALA A 123 19.93 4.16 -5.18
CA ALA A 123 20.08 5.01 -4.01
C ALA A 123 20.01 6.46 -4.50
N ASP A 124 18.88 7.11 -4.26
CA ASP A 124 18.70 8.50 -4.64
C ASP A 124 19.72 9.34 -3.87
N SER A 125 20.71 9.86 -4.60
CA SER A 125 21.81 10.64 -4.02
C SER A 125 21.29 11.86 -3.26
N THR A 126 20.12 12.40 -3.61
CA THR A 126 19.51 13.53 -2.89
C THR A 126 18.98 13.08 -1.54
N THR A 127 18.33 11.93 -1.48
CA THR A 127 17.87 11.29 -0.23
C THR A 127 19.06 10.93 0.67
N VAL A 128 20.13 10.36 0.11
CA VAL A 128 21.35 10.04 0.87
C VAL A 128 22.02 11.31 1.42
N LYS A 129 22.14 12.37 0.61
CA LYS A 129 22.69 13.66 1.07
C LYS A 129 21.82 14.31 2.15
N ALA A 130 20.50 14.29 2.00
CA ALA A 130 19.57 14.83 3.00
C ALA A 130 19.68 14.09 4.35
N LEU A 131 19.84 12.76 4.34
CA LEU A 131 20.07 11.98 5.56
C LEU A 131 21.42 12.28 6.22
N ILE A 132 22.46 12.55 5.42
CA ILE A 132 23.80 12.95 5.92
C ILE A 132 23.79 14.37 6.49
N GLU A 133 23.11 15.31 5.81
CA GLU A 133 23.06 16.72 6.19
C GLU A 133 22.10 17.00 7.35
N HIS A 134 21.13 16.11 7.58
CA HIS A 134 20.15 16.27 8.65
C HIS A 134 20.78 16.02 10.04
N LYS A 135 21.29 17.09 10.64
CA LYS A 135 21.63 17.13 12.06
C LYS A 135 20.34 17.19 12.88
N ARG A 136 20.08 16.17 13.71
CA ARG A 136 18.98 16.18 14.68
C ARG A 136 19.09 17.42 15.58
N ALA A 137 17.98 18.10 15.81
CA ALA A 137 17.93 19.34 16.59
C ALA A 137 18.08 19.13 18.12
N ASP A 138 18.15 17.88 18.61
CA ASP A 138 18.16 17.60 20.05
C ASP A 138 19.53 17.08 20.56
N PRO A 139 20.17 17.79 21.51
CA PRO A 139 21.49 17.43 22.05
C PRO A 139 21.51 16.18 22.95
N TYR A 140 20.36 15.55 23.22
CA TYR A 140 20.25 14.44 24.18
C TYR A 140 20.02 13.07 23.54
N LEU A 141 19.95 12.97 22.21
CA LEU A 141 19.87 11.68 21.51
C LEU A 141 21.22 11.33 20.90
N SER A 142 22.14 10.83 21.74
CA SER A 142 23.41 10.26 21.28
C SER A 142 23.13 8.97 20.50
N THR A 143 23.53 8.92 19.23
CA THR A 143 23.49 7.69 18.45
C THR A 143 24.64 6.78 18.89
N PRO A 144 24.39 5.52 19.28
CA PRO A 144 25.48 4.57 19.50
C PRO A 144 26.32 4.41 18.22
N PRO A 145 27.63 4.12 18.35
CA PRO A 145 28.54 4.10 17.22
C PRO A 145 28.12 3.07 16.17
N ASP A 146 28.40 3.40 14.91
CA ASP A 146 28.11 2.58 13.74
C ASP A 146 28.87 1.24 13.82
N VAL A 147 28.11 0.14 13.82
CA VAL A 147 28.62 -1.23 13.95
C VAL A 147 29.43 -1.67 12.72
N ASN A 148 29.40 -0.89 11.62
CA ASN A 148 30.10 -1.23 10.37
C ASN A 148 31.45 -0.52 10.17
N GLN A 149 32.02 0.12 11.19
CA GLN A 149 33.40 0.62 11.15
C GLN A 149 34.33 -0.21 12.07
N CYS A 150 34.47 -1.49 11.75
CA CYS A 150 35.62 -2.30 12.18
C CYS A 150 36.49 -2.63 10.97
#